data_AF-A0A3A1Y8R8-F1
#
_entry.id   AF-A0A3A1Y8R8-F1
#
_cell.length_a   1.000
_cell.length_b   1.000
_cell.length_c   1.000
_cell.angle_alpha   90.00
_cell.angle_beta   90.00
_cell.angle_gamma   90.00
#
_symmetry.space_group_name_H-M   'P 1'
#
loop_
_entity.id
_entity.type
_entity.pdbx_description
1 polymer ?
#
loop_
_entity_poly.entity_id
_entity_poly.type
_entity_poly.pdbx_seq_one_letter_code
_entity_poly.pdbx_strand_id
1 'polypeptide(L)'
;MQNLNNLLHEFLQENKYTEYASYFREILNLKHDNKEAEKLAKQYHVDYPESITQLIYEHEGILPTVEVEVQTLVNNYLLRIINLNNQDKEQVLKGFTFLELSPNKQLSQILIDTLYLNKNTPLGVWLFAQEYTASPFLYQKLDNNTLLRLRCFKINCQRYIGQDLHVNLFLVEVFTLNVYQKYFQA
;
A
#
# COMPACT_ATOMS: atom_id res chain seq x y z
N MET A 1 5.65 -4.38 12.56
CA MET A 1 5.71 -2.96 12.96
C MET A 1 7.12 -2.50 13.30
N GLN A 2 7.88 -3.16 14.18
CA GLN A 2 9.23 -2.68 14.56
C GLN A 2 10.20 -2.47 13.37
N ASN A 3 10.26 -3.40 12.42
CA ASN A 3 11.15 -3.24 11.25
C ASN A 3 10.70 -2.12 10.30
N LEU A 4 9.38 -1.93 10.11
CA LEU A 4 8.84 -0.81 9.34
C LEU A 4 9.18 0.53 10.02
N ASN A 5 9.08 0.61 11.34
CA ASN A 5 9.40 1.84 12.07
C ASN A 5 10.85 2.27 11.88
N ASN A 6 11.80 1.33 11.96
CA ASN A 6 13.21 1.60 11.72
C ASN A 6 13.44 2.15 10.30
N LEU A 7 12.84 1.50 9.30
CA LEU A 7 12.92 1.94 7.90
C LEU A 7 12.37 3.37 7.71
N LEU A 8 11.23 3.68 8.31
CA LEU A 8 10.63 5.01 8.21
C LEU A 8 11.48 6.09 8.91
N HIS A 9 12.14 5.76 10.03
CA HIS A 9 13.07 6.67 10.67
C HIS A 9 14.30 6.97 9.80
N GLU A 10 14.83 5.99 9.06
CA GLU A 10 15.90 6.21 8.09
C GLU A 10 15.46 7.13 6.95
N PHE A 11 14.27 6.88 6.37
CA PHE A 11 13.74 7.73 5.31
C PHE A 11 13.51 9.19 5.75
N LEU A 12 13.17 9.41 7.02
CA LEU A 12 13.04 10.76 7.57
C LEU A 12 14.37 11.52 7.68
N GLN A 13 15.51 10.83 7.63
CA GLN A 13 16.85 11.43 7.64
C GLN A 13 17.39 11.70 6.22
N GLU A 14 16.77 11.10 5.20
CA GLU A 14 17.20 11.26 3.80
C GLU A 14 16.45 12.38 3.09
N ASN A 15 17.20 13.36 2.54
CA ASN A 15 16.62 14.50 1.80
C ASN A 15 15.72 14.07 0.63
N LYS A 16 15.98 12.91 0.04
CA LYS A 16 15.25 12.36 -1.11
C LYS A 16 13.75 12.14 -0.81
N TYR A 17 13.37 11.92 0.45
CA TYR A 17 12.00 11.60 0.82
C TYR A 17 11.30 12.70 1.62
N THR A 18 11.85 13.92 1.61
CA THR A 18 11.33 15.05 2.39
C THR A 18 9.85 15.33 2.09
N GLU A 19 9.42 15.17 0.83
CA GLU A 19 8.02 15.35 0.42
C GLU A 19 7.05 14.33 1.04
N TYR A 20 7.55 13.16 1.48
CA TYR A 20 6.74 12.11 2.12
C TYR A 20 6.85 12.08 3.64
N ALA A 21 7.67 12.97 4.23
CA ALA A 21 8.01 12.92 5.65
C ALA A 21 6.79 13.06 6.58
N SER A 22 5.76 13.82 6.18
CA SER A 22 4.51 13.89 6.95
C SER A 22 3.82 12.53 7.03
N TYR A 23 3.66 11.83 5.90
CA TYR A 23 3.06 10.50 5.87
C TYR A 23 3.84 9.49 6.71
N PHE A 24 5.17 9.50 6.65
CA PHE A 24 5.99 8.60 7.44
C PHE A 24 5.82 8.83 8.95
N ARG A 25 5.71 10.09 9.39
CA ARG A 25 5.42 10.40 10.80
C ARG A 25 4.05 9.92 11.22
N GLU A 26 3.03 10.07 10.36
CA GLU A 26 1.68 9.56 10.65
C GLU A 26 1.65 8.03 10.73
N ILE A 27 2.38 7.32 9.86
CA ILE A 27 2.50 5.86 9.92
C ILE A 27 3.16 5.42 11.24
N LEU A 28 4.22 6.11 11.67
CA LEU A 28 4.91 5.84 12.95
C LEU A 28 4.00 6.06 14.17
N ASN A 29 3.03 6.98 14.06
CA ASN A 29 2.10 7.33 15.13
C ASN A 29 0.81 6.50 15.14
N LEU A 30 0.62 5.56 14.20
CA LEU A 30 -0.56 4.70 14.15
C LEU A 30 -0.73 3.91 15.44
N LYS A 31 -1.93 3.99 16.02
CA LYS A 31 -2.35 3.23 17.21
C LYS A 31 -3.45 2.25 16.84
N HIS A 32 -3.48 1.12 17.55
CA HIS A 32 -4.49 0.08 17.34
C HIS A 32 -5.92 0.52 17.73
N ASP A 33 -6.09 1.49 18.63
CA ASP A 33 -7.39 1.86 19.21
C ASP A 33 -7.89 3.26 18.77
N ASN A 34 -7.66 3.66 17.51
CA ASN A 34 -8.14 4.96 17.01
C ASN A 34 -9.63 4.90 16.58
N LYS A 35 -10.53 4.90 17.57
CA LYS A 35 -11.99 4.78 17.37
C LYS A 35 -12.59 5.85 16.47
N GLU A 36 -12.07 7.08 16.50
CA GLU A 36 -12.56 8.16 15.63
C GLU A 36 -12.21 7.89 14.18
N ALA A 37 -10.96 7.48 13.90
CA ALA A 37 -10.53 7.13 12.56
C ALA A 37 -11.26 5.89 12.03
N GLU A 38 -11.52 4.89 12.86
CA GLU A 38 -12.34 3.72 12.48
C GLU A 38 -13.77 4.09 12.10
N LYS A 39 -14.41 5.00 12.87
CA LYS A 39 -15.77 5.47 12.56
C LYS A 39 -15.79 6.19 11.21
N LEU A 40 -14.80 7.04 10.95
CA LEU A 40 -14.67 7.74 9.66
C LEU A 40 -14.38 6.75 8.53
N ALA A 41 -13.51 5.77 8.74
CA ALA A 41 -13.19 4.77 7.74
C ALA A 41 -14.47 4.04 7.27
N LYS A 42 -15.34 3.64 8.19
CA LYS A 42 -16.64 3.04 7.87
C LYS A 42 -17.59 3.99 7.15
N GLN A 43 -17.65 5.25 7.59
CA GLN A 43 -18.51 6.25 6.97
C GLN A 43 -18.14 6.50 5.50
N TYR A 44 -16.85 6.48 5.18
CA TYR A 44 -16.34 6.72 3.83
C TYR A 44 -15.96 5.42 3.09
N HIS A 45 -16.36 4.26 3.61
CA HIS A 45 -16.06 2.94 3.05
C HIS A 45 -14.58 2.62 2.84
N VAL A 46 -13.67 3.32 3.52
CA VAL A 46 -12.22 3.06 3.48
C VAL A 46 -11.89 1.71 4.13
N ASP A 47 -12.81 1.11 4.88
CA ASP A 47 -12.72 -0.26 5.37
C ASP A 47 -13.00 -1.35 4.31
N TYR A 48 -13.21 -0.97 3.05
CA TYR A 48 -13.38 -1.91 1.94
C TYR A 48 -12.22 -2.92 1.86
N PRO A 49 -12.49 -4.23 2.04
CA PRO A 49 -11.43 -5.22 2.25
C PRO A 49 -10.74 -5.68 0.97
N GLU A 50 -11.35 -5.43 -0.20
CA GLU A 50 -10.87 -5.91 -1.50
C GLU A 50 -10.05 -4.87 -2.27
N SER A 51 -9.70 -5.20 -3.51
CA SER A 51 -8.84 -4.38 -4.37
C SER A 51 -9.54 -3.08 -4.78
N ILE A 52 -8.92 -1.93 -4.44
CA ILE A 52 -9.40 -0.62 -4.86
C ILE A 52 -9.35 -0.48 -6.40
N THR A 53 -8.36 -1.07 -7.05
CA THR A 53 -8.28 -1.10 -8.51
C THR A 53 -9.50 -1.78 -9.14
N GLN A 54 -9.93 -2.90 -8.56
CA GLN A 54 -11.08 -3.66 -9.07
C GLN A 54 -12.39 -2.90 -8.85
N LEU A 55 -12.56 -2.30 -7.68
CA LEU A 55 -13.71 -1.44 -7.38
C LEU A 55 -13.85 -0.30 -8.40
N ILE A 56 -12.76 0.39 -8.72
CA ILE A 56 -12.78 1.47 -9.73
C ILE A 56 -13.15 0.91 -11.10
N TYR A 57 -12.58 -0.23 -11.49
CA TYR A 57 -12.87 -0.88 -12.77
C TYR A 57 -14.33 -1.29 -12.90
N GLU A 58 -14.93 -1.85 -11.85
CA GLU A 58 -16.33 -2.26 -11.83
C GLU A 58 -17.29 -1.07 -11.96
N HIS A 59 -16.89 0.07 -11.42
CA HIS A 59 -17.69 1.29 -11.47
C HIS A 59 -17.52 2.08 -12.77
N GLU A 60 -16.30 2.16 -13.32
CA GLU A 60 -15.98 3.01 -14.48
C GLU A 60 -15.83 2.23 -15.80
N GLY A 61 -15.71 0.90 -15.73
CA GLY A 61 -15.44 0.04 -16.90
C GLY A 61 -14.00 0.15 -17.44
N ILE A 62 -13.15 0.95 -16.80
CA ILE A 62 -11.76 1.22 -17.21
C ILE A 62 -10.85 1.09 -16.00
N LEU A 63 -9.66 0.49 -16.19
CA LEU A 63 -8.69 0.35 -15.11
C LEU A 63 -8.12 1.72 -14.73
N PRO A 64 -7.95 2.01 -13.42
CA PRO A 64 -7.29 3.23 -12.99
C PRO A 64 -5.82 3.24 -13.43
N THR A 65 -5.28 4.44 -13.62
CA THR A 65 -3.88 4.64 -13.99
C THR A 65 -3.01 4.66 -12.74
N VAL A 66 -1.89 3.94 -12.79
CA VAL A 66 -0.85 3.95 -11.75
C VAL A 66 0.31 4.83 -12.19
N GLU A 67 0.56 5.91 -11.46
CA GLU A 67 1.74 6.76 -11.62
C GLU A 67 2.74 6.42 -10.51
N VAL A 68 3.96 6.01 -10.89
CA VAL A 68 5.01 5.63 -9.91
C VAL A 68 5.91 6.83 -9.64
N GLU A 69 5.81 7.39 -8.44
CA GLU A 69 6.67 8.48 -7.98
C GLU A 69 8.03 7.96 -7.50
N VAL A 70 8.03 6.85 -6.75
CA VAL A 70 9.24 6.24 -6.20
C VAL A 70 9.18 4.73 -6.39
N GLN A 71 10.28 4.14 -6.87
CA GLN A 71 10.51 2.70 -6.84
C GLN A 71 11.99 2.43 -6.60
N THR A 72 12.32 1.83 -5.45
CA THR A 72 13.72 1.61 -5.09
C THR A 72 13.88 0.49 -4.06
N LEU A 73 15.13 0.07 -3.88
CA LEU A 73 15.53 -0.88 -2.86
C LEU A 73 16.29 -0.10 -1.79
N VAL A 74 15.86 -0.22 -0.54
CA VAL A 74 16.57 0.32 0.62
C VAL A 74 16.70 -0.78 1.65
N ASN A 75 17.94 -1.12 2.01
CA ASN A 75 18.26 -2.28 2.83
C ASN A 75 17.64 -3.57 2.22
N ASN A 76 16.89 -4.31 3.03
CA ASN A 76 16.13 -5.49 2.63
C ASN A 76 14.67 -5.14 2.30
N TYR A 77 14.37 -3.89 1.94
CA TYR A 77 13.03 -3.45 1.60
C TYR A 77 12.94 -2.97 0.18
N LEU A 78 11.83 -3.36 -0.44
CA LEU A 78 11.38 -2.81 -1.70
C LEU A 78 10.33 -1.75 -1.39
N LEU A 79 10.65 -0.50 -1.73
CA LEU A 79 9.80 0.67 -1.57
C LEU A 79 9.16 1.02 -2.90
N ARG A 80 7.84 1.16 -2.91
CA ARG A 80 7.10 1.73 -4.04
C ARG A 80 6.07 2.74 -3.56
N ILE A 81 6.11 3.96 -4.12
CA ILE A 81 5.14 5.03 -3.87
C ILE A 81 4.45 5.35 -5.19
N ILE A 82 3.11 5.34 -5.16
CA ILE A 82 2.27 5.56 -6.35
C ILE A 82 1.16 6.57 -6.09
N ASN A 83 0.71 7.23 -7.15
CA ASN A 83 -0.63 7.79 -7.24
C ASN A 83 -1.51 6.83 -8.04
N LEU A 84 -2.71 6.56 -7.52
CA LEU A 84 -3.75 5.84 -8.25
C LEU A 84 -4.80 6.86 -8.70
N ASN A 85 -4.92 7.04 -10.02
CA ASN A 85 -5.77 8.06 -10.62
C ASN A 85 -6.93 7.38 -11.40
N ASN A 86 -8.13 7.96 -11.31
CA ASN A 86 -9.30 7.49 -12.07
C ASN A 86 -9.27 7.96 -13.54
N GLN A 87 -10.33 7.65 -14.32
CA GLN A 87 -10.43 8.07 -15.72
C GLN A 87 -10.38 9.60 -15.93
N ASP A 88 -10.83 10.37 -14.95
CA ASP A 88 -10.85 11.83 -14.95
C ASP A 88 -9.51 12.45 -14.48
N LYS A 89 -8.51 11.60 -14.19
CA LYS A 89 -7.21 11.96 -13.62
C LYS A 89 -7.29 12.57 -12.22
N GLU A 90 -8.40 12.34 -11.50
CA GLU A 90 -8.49 12.65 -10.07
C GLU A 90 -7.72 11.58 -9.29
N GLN A 91 -6.93 12.02 -8.30
CA GLN A 91 -6.21 11.11 -7.43
C GLN A 91 -7.17 10.45 -6.43
N VAL A 92 -7.38 9.13 -6.59
CA VAL A 92 -8.20 8.34 -5.67
C VAL A 92 -7.42 8.05 -4.37
N LEU A 93 -6.16 7.64 -4.50
CA LEU A 93 -5.27 7.43 -3.35
C LEU A 93 -3.79 7.63 -3.70
N LYS A 94 -2.99 7.88 -2.66
CA LYS A 94 -1.53 7.67 -2.67
C LYS A 94 -1.21 6.35 -1.98
N GLY A 95 -0.51 5.46 -2.66
CA GLY A 95 -0.15 4.14 -2.16
C GLY A 95 1.34 4.06 -1.79
N PHE A 96 1.66 3.58 -0.59
CA PHE A 96 3.01 3.25 -0.16
C PHE A 96 3.10 1.75 0.09
N THR A 97 4.08 1.13 -0.54
CA THR A 97 4.35 -0.30 -0.44
C THR A 97 5.72 -0.47 0.17
N PHE A 98 5.80 -1.20 1.28
CA PHE A 98 7.04 -1.63 1.90
C PHE A 98 7.06 -3.16 1.94
N LEU A 99 7.73 -3.78 0.98
CA LEU A 99 7.88 -5.24 0.90
C LEU A 99 9.21 -5.64 1.53
N GLU A 100 9.15 -6.38 2.63
CA GLU A 100 10.32 -6.96 3.29
C GLU A 100 10.81 -8.16 2.47
N LEU A 101 11.99 -8.02 1.87
CA LEU A 101 12.63 -9.05 1.08
C LEU A 101 13.17 -10.18 1.96
N SER A 102 13.07 -11.40 1.45
CA SER A 102 13.54 -12.60 2.13
C SER A 102 15.08 -12.64 2.19
N PRO A 103 15.69 -13.24 3.23
CA PRO A 103 17.12 -13.57 3.19
C PRO A 103 17.46 -14.58 2.08
N ASN A 104 16.47 -15.30 1.54
CA ASN A 104 16.65 -16.16 0.38
C ASN A 104 16.87 -15.29 -0.88
N LYS A 105 18.11 -15.28 -1.39
CA LYS A 105 18.52 -14.48 -2.54
C LYS A 105 17.72 -14.76 -3.82
N GLN A 106 17.34 -16.03 -4.07
CA GLN A 106 16.58 -16.41 -5.25
C GLN A 106 15.16 -15.81 -5.19
N LEU A 107 14.48 -15.95 -4.06
CA LEU A 107 13.16 -15.36 -3.87
C LEU A 107 13.21 -13.83 -3.99
N SER A 108 14.18 -13.21 -3.35
CA SER A 108 14.34 -11.75 -3.40
C SER A 108 14.58 -11.26 -4.82
N GLN A 109 15.39 -11.97 -5.62
CA GLN A 109 15.60 -11.62 -7.03
C GLN A 109 14.30 -11.76 -7.83
N ILE A 110 13.53 -12.84 -7.67
CA ILE A 110 12.24 -13.03 -8.36
C ILE A 110 11.27 -11.88 -8.04
N LEU A 111 11.16 -11.49 -6.76
CA LEU A 111 10.27 -10.40 -6.34
C LEU A 111 10.71 -9.04 -6.91
N ILE A 112 12.02 -8.78 -6.92
CA ILE A 112 12.60 -7.57 -7.53
C ILE A 112 12.26 -7.55 -9.03
N ASP A 113 12.60 -8.61 -9.75
CA ASP A 113 12.37 -8.70 -11.20
C ASP A 113 10.89 -8.54 -11.55
N THR A 114 10.01 -9.18 -10.78
CA THR A 114 8.56 -9.09 -10.99
C THR A 114 8.05 -7.66 -10.77
N LEU A 115 8.54 -6.95 -9.73
CA LEU A 115 8.16 -5.55 -9.52
C LEU A 115 8.61 -4.67 -10.70
N TYR A 116 9.85 -4.81 -11.15
CA TYR A 116 10.39 -3.97 -12.23
C TYR A 116 9.72 -4.26 -13.57
N LEU A 117 9.39 -5.53 -13.85
CA LEU A 117 8.61 -5.92 -15.02
C LEU A 117 7.19 -5.33 -14.99
N ASN A 118 6.58 -5.27 -13.80
CA ASN A 118 5.20 -4.82 -13.58
C ASN A 118 5.13 -3.40 -13.00
N LYS A 119 6.10 -2.53 -13.33
CA LYS A 119 6.24 -1.20 -12.71
C LYS A 119 4.95 -0.39 -12.73
N ASN A 120 4.19 -0.43 -13.83
CA ASN A 120 2.95 0.34 -14.00
C ASN A 120 1.69 -0.48 -13.71
N THR A 121 1.84 -1.71 -13.23
CA THR A 121 0.71 -2.58 -12.89
C THR A 121 0.38 -2.44 -11.40
N PRO A 122 -0.91 -2.42 -11.01
CA PRO A 122 -1.30 -2.52 -9.61
C PRO A 122 -0.77 -3.79 -8.94
N LEU A 123 -0.32 -3.70 -7.68
CA LEU A 123 0.22 -4.86 -6.95
C LEU A 123 -0.81 -5.98 -6.79
N GLY A 124 -2.10 -5.61 -6.64
CA GLY A 124 -3.25 -6.52 -6.59
C GLY A 124 -3.23 -7.61 -7.66
N VAL A 125 -2.70 -7.30 -8.84
CA VAL A 125 -2.74 -8.18 -10.01
C VAL A 125 -1.68 -9.29 -9.96
N TRP A 126 -0.51 -9.02 -9.38
CA TRP A 126 0.62 -9.97 -9.47
C TRP A 126 1.15 -10.43 -8.11
N LEU A 127 1.18 -9.55 -7.11
CA LEU A 127 1.75 -9.87 -5.79
C LEU A 127 0.77 -10.70 -4.93
N PHE A 128 -0.53 -10.47 -5.13
CA PHE A 128 -1.62 -11.13 -4.39
C PHE A 128 -2.21 -12.35 -5.10
N ALA A 129 -1.59 -12.83 -6.17
CA ALA A 129 -1.99 -14.08 -6.84
C ALA A 129 -1.66 -15.35 -6.02
N GLN A 130 -0.97 -15.18 -4.89
CA GLN A 130 -0.58 -16.25 -3.97
C GLN A 130 -1.46 -16.23 -2.71
N GLU A 131 -1.40 -17.31 -1.93
CA GLU A 131 -2.04 -17.31 -0.61
C GLU A 131 -1.38 -16.31 0.34
N TYR A 132 -2.19 -15.60 1.11
CA TYR A 132 -1.72 -14.66 2.10
C TYR A 132 -2.63 -14.63 3.32
N THR A 133 -2.07 -14.19 4.45
CA THR A 133 -2.84 -13.75 5.61
C THR A 133 -2.70 -12.25 5.76
N ALA A 134 -3.72 -11.60 6.30
CA ALA A 134 -3.74 -10.15 6.42
C ALA A 134 -4.17 -9.74 7.83
N SER A 135 -3.45 -8.78 8.40
CA SER A 135 -3.80 -8.13 9.66
C SER A 135 -5.10 -7.31 9.54
N PRO A 136 -5.74 -6.96 10.67
CA PRO A 136 -6.76 -5.91 10.70
C PRO A 136 -6.23 -4.59 10.15
N PHE A 137 -7.12 -3.76 9.62
CA PHE A 137 -6.76 -2.41 9.20
C PHE A 137 -6.45 -1.52 10.40
N LEU A 138 -5.48 -0.62 10.22
CA LEU A 138 -5.26 0.53 11.09
C LEU A 138 -5.60 1.81 10.34
N TYR A 139 -6.14 2.80 11.04
CA TYR A 139 -6.59 4.04 10.42
C TYR A 139 -6.06 5.27 11.15
N GLN A 140 -5.83 6.33 10.37
CA GLN A 140 -5.48 7.65 10.87
C GLN A 140 -6.10 8.72 9.97
N LYS A 141 -6.85 9.66 10.55
CA LYS A 141 -7.30 10.86 9.84
C LYS A 141 -6.10 11.81 9.72
N LEU A 142 -5.76 12.25 8.50
CA LEU A 142 -4.67 13.23 8.31
C LEU A 142 -5.24 14.65 8.21
N ASP A 143 -6.31 14.83 7.44
CA ASP A 143 -7.06 16.09 7.35
C ASP A 143 -8.56 15.84 7.09
N ASN A 144 -9.32 16.87 6.71
CA ASN A 144 -10.76 16.77 6.49
C ASN A 144 -11.18 15.97 5.25
N ASN A 145 -10.28 15.79 4.30
CA ASN A 145 -10.53 15.10 3.04
C ASN A 145 -9.56 13.92 2.81
N THR A 146 -8.67 13.61 3.76
CA THR A 146 -7.75 12.48 3.64
C THR A 146 -7.78 11.55 4.84
N LEU A 147 -7.78 10.24 4.55
CA LEU A 147 -7.71 9.18 5.55
C LEU A 147 -6.65 8.17 5.14
N LEU A 148 -5.77 7.87 6.08
CA LEU A 148 -4.74 6.86 5.93
C LEU A 148 -5.27 5.52 6.46
N ARG A 149 -5.03 4.48 5.66
CA ARG A 149 -5.25 3.08 6.01
C ARG A 149 -3.93 2.33 5.92
N LEU A 150 -3.63 1.49 6.89
CA LEU A 150 -2.50 0.56 6.86
C LEU A 150 -2.99 -0.87 7.03
N ARG A 151 -2.43 -1.78 6.23
CA ARG A 151 -2.59 -3.22 6.42
C ARG A 151 -1.27 -3.94 6.19
N CYS A 152 -0.94 -4.88 7.07
CA CYS A 152 0.16 -5.82 6.86
C CYS A 152 -0.38 -7.12 6.28
N PHE A 153 0.31 -7.64 5.26
CA PHE A 153 0.09 -8.96 4.68
C PHE A 153 1.32 -9.84 4.90
N LYS A 154 1.08 -11.12 5.17
CA LYS A 154 2.11 -12.16 5.16
C LYS A 154 1.81 -13.08 3.98
N ILE A 155 2.62 -12.97 2.93
CA ILE A 155 2.40 -13.62 1.64
C ILE A 155 3.24 -14.89 1.58
N ASN A 156 2.61 -16.03 1.29
CA ASN A 156 3.29 -17.29 1.05
C ASN A 156 3.89 -17.29 -0.36
N CYS A 157 5.20 -17.50 -0.45
CA CYS A 157 5.99 -17.47 -1.68
C CYS A 157 6.38 -18.87 -2.20
N GLN A 158 5.73 -19.93 -1.72
CA GLN A 158 6.01 -21.31 -2.12
C GLN A 158 5.88 -21.53 -3.64
N ARG A 159 5.00 -20.78 -4.32
CA ARG A 159 4.85 -20.90 -5.78
C ARG A 159 6.08 -20.45 -6.57
N TYR A 160 6.91 -19.56 -6.00
CA TYR A 160 8.10 -19.05 -6.69
C TYR A 160 9.32 -19.94 -6.56
N ILE A 161 9.49 -20.60 -5.41
CA ILE A 161 10.74 -21.31 -5.07
C ILE A 161 10.53 -22.72 -4.51
N GLY A 162 9.29 -23.21 -4.43
CA GLY A 162 8.96 -24.56 -3.95
C GLY A 162 9.17 -24.79 -2.45
N GLN A 163 9.37 -23.73 -1.65
CA GLN A 163 9.64 -23.79 -0.22
C GLN A 163 8.62 -22.96 0.57
N ASP A 164 8.29 -23.39 1.79
CA ASP A 164 7.43 -22.63 2.70
C ASP A 164 8.19 -21.40 3.24
N LEU A 165 8.17 -20.33 2.46
CA LEU A 165 8.79 -19.05 2.78
C LEU A 165 7.77 -17.94 2.62
N HIS A 166 7.83 -17.01 3.57
CA HIS A 166 6.92 -15.89 3.62
C HIS A 166 7.66 -14.56 3.52
N VAL A 167 6.99 -13.59 2.92
CA VAL A 167 7.41 -12.18 2.93
C VAL A 167 6.33 -11.32 3.56
N ASN A 168 6.75 -10.24 4.22
CA ASN A 168 5.82 -9.28 4.81
C ASN A 168 5.67 -8.09 3.88
N LEU A 169 4.44 -7.70 3.62
CA LEU A 169 4.08 -6.51 2.86
C LEU A 169 3.32 -5.56 3.77
N PHE A 170 3.84 -4.36 3.97
CA PHE A 170 3.08 -3.26 4.55
C PHE A 170 2.52 -2.40 3.42
N LEU A 171 1.20 -2.34 3.33
CA LEU A 171 0.49 -1.49 2.39
C LEU A 171 -0.13 -0.33 3.17
N VAL A 172 0.25 0.89 2.80
CA VAL A 172 -0.35 2.12 3.32
C VAL A 172 -1.03 2.84 2.17
N GLU A 173 -2.27 3.23 2.38
CA GLU A 173 -3.09 3.91 1.38
C GLU A 173 -3.65 5.18 2.00
N VAL A 174 -3.40 6.32 1.37
CA VAL A 174 -3.96 7.61 1.76
C VAL A 174 -5.04 7.97 0.76
N PHE A 175 -6.29 7.90 1.19
CA PHE A 175 -7.46 8.09 0.34
C PHE A 175 -7.84 9.56 0.26
N THR A 176 -8.15 10.04 -0.95
CA THR A 176 -8.81 11.32 -1.18
C THR A 176 -10.33 11.11 -1.05
N LEU A 177 -10.90 11.41 0.11
CA LEU A 177 -12.24 10.96 0.51
C LEU A 177 -13.34 11.41 -0.45
N ASN A 178 -13.32 12.68 -0.90
CA ASN A 178 -14.30 13.20 -1.84
C ASN A 178 -14.27 12.53 -3.23
N VAL A 179 -13.13 11.99 -3.65
CA VAL A 179 -12.99 11.22 -4.89
C VAL A 179 -13.42 9.77 -4.65
N TYR A 180 -12.86 9.15 -3.60
CA TYR A 180 -13.05 7.73 -3.31
C TYR A 180 -14.49 7.36 -2.97
N GLN A 181 -15.21 8.19 -2.20
CA GLN A 181 -16.57 7.85 -1.76
C GLN A 181 -17.57 7.69 -2.91
N LYS A 182 -17.28 8.25 -4.10
CA LYS A 182 -18.16 8.17 -5.28
C LYS A 182 -18.40 6.71 -5.70
N TYR A 183 -17.43 5.82 -5.47
CA TYR A 183 -17.51 4.39 -5.84
C TYR A 183 -18.50 3.56 -5.01
N PHE A 184 -19.08 4.15 -3.97
CA PHE A 184 -20.07 3.49 -3.09
C PHE A 184 -21.43 4.20 -3.11
N GLN A 185 -21.58 5.27 -3.90
CA GLN A 185 -22.82 5.99 -4.07
C GLN A 185 -23.54 5.43 -5.30
N ALA A 186 -24.73 4.86 -5.09
CA ALA A 186 -25.58 4.30 -6.14
C ALA A 186 -26.26 5.38 -6.99
#